data_AF-A0A831X2A3-F1
#
_entry.id   AF-A0A831X2A3-F1
#
_cell.length_a   1.000
_cell.length_b   1.000
_cell.length_c   1.000
_cell.angle_alpha   90.00
_cell.angle_beta   90.00
_cell.angle_gamma   90.00
#
_symmetry.space_group_name_H-M   'P 1'
#
loop_
_entity.id
_entity.type
_entity.pdbx_description
1 polymer ?
#
loop_
_entity_poly.entity_id
_entity_poly.type
_entity_poly.pdbx_seq_one_letter_code
_entity_poly.pdbx_strand_id
1 'polypeptide(L)'
;MWVLDLESGETWRLPIASGFRWAGSGESFWVLVPGSGEQPDTLVLMDARSAVPLRKLELPGQVLNSVWETSPDGRWVAFWRLQDQHVVAVELAESTSGA
;
A
#
# COMPACT_ATOMS: atom_id res chain seq x y z
N MET A 1 -8.21 8.31 8.61
CA MET A 1 -6.88 8.40 9.24
C MET A 1 -6.55 9.86 9.56
N TRP A 2 -5.92 10.15 10.70
CA TRP A 2 -5.29 11.44 10.97
C TRP A 2 -3.78 11.30 10.79
N VAL A 3 -3.16 12.28 10.14
CA VAL A 3 -1.71 12.37 9.98
C VAL A 3 -1.23 13.57 10.78
N LEU A 4 -0.13 13.39 11.50
CA LEU A 4 0.61 14.41 12.20
C LEU A 4 2.03 14.42 11.62
N ASP A 5 2.42 15.54 11.04
CA ASP A 5 3.81 15.82 10.76
C ASP A 5 4.47 16.28 12.06
N LEU A 6 5.47 15.53 12.53
CA LEU A 6 6.16 15.79 13.79
C LEU A 6 7.13 16.97 13.71
N GLU A 7 7.61 17.31 12.51
CA GLU A 7 8.54 18.43 12.31
C GLU A 7 7.79 19.75 12.28
N SER A 8 6.75 19.84 11.46
CA SER A 8 5.95 21.07 11.32
C SER A 8 4.83 21.21 12.37
N GLY A 9 4.42 20.10 13.00
CA GLY A 9 3.24 20.04 13.85
C GLY A 9 1.92 20.11 13.08
N GLU A 10 1.96 20.10 11.75
CA GLU A 10 0.76 20.15 10.91
C GLU A 10 -0.04 18.85 11.04
N THR A 11 -1.38 18.98 11.07
CA THR A 11 -2.28 17.84 11.06
C THR A 11 -3.28 17.93 9.93
N TRP A 12 -3.55 16.80 9.28
CA TRP A 12 -4.62 16.70 8.29
C TRP A 12 -5.30 15.34 8.37
N ARG A 13 -6.52 15.28 7.82
CA ARG A 13 -7.35 14.08 7.84
C ARG A 13 -7.46 13.50 6.44
N LEU A 14 -7.23 12.19 6.33
CA LEU A 14 -7.43 11.43 5.10
C LEU A 14 -8.65 10.50 5.24
N PRO A 15 -9.47 10.36 4.18
CA PRO A 15 -10.69 9.55 4.18
C PRO A 15 -10.39 8.05 3.97
N ILE A 16 -9.45 7.49 4.73
CA ILE A 16 -9.02 6.09 4.62
C ILE A 16 -9.43 5.31 5.86
N ALA A 17 -9.99 4.12 5.63
CA ALA A 17 -10.66 3.29 6.63
C ALA A 17 -9.97 1.94 6.90
N SER A 18 -8.95 1.55 6.13
CA SER A 18 -8.31 0.22 6.22
C SER A 18 -6.78 0.30 6.36
N GLY A 19 -6.17 -0.87 6.61
CA GLY A 19 -4.73 -1.02 6.83
C GLY A 19 -3.88 -0.41 5.73
N PHE A 20 -2.86 0.37 6.14
CA PHE A 20 -1.95 1.09 5.27
C PHE A 20 -0.49 0.80 5.66
N ARG A 21 0.45 1.07 4.74
CA ARG A 21 1.89 1.09 5.00
C ARG A 21 2.50 2.31 4.31
N TRP A 22 3.37 3.03 4.99
CA TRP A 22 4.10 4.15 4.38
C TRP A 22 4.97 3.66 3.23
N ALA A 23 4.97 4.40 2.12
CA ALA A 23 6.00 4.27 1.10
C ALA A 23 7.23 5.06 1.57
N GLY A 24 8.44 4.57 1.27
CA GLY A 24 9.68 4.96 1.96
C GLY A 24 9.99 6.47 2.08
N SER A 25 9.47 7.33 1.19
CA SER A 25 9.68 8.79 1.26
C SER A 25 8.76 9.53 2.25
N GLY A 26 7.71 8.88 2.78
CA GLY A 26 6.72 9.53 3.64
C GLY A 26 5.73 10.46 2.91
N GLU A 27 5.89 10.66 1.60
CA GLU A 27 5.00 11.47 0.76
C GLU A 27 3.77 10.69 0.29
N SER A 28 3.79 9.38 0.45
CA SER A 28 2.71 8.49 0.01
C SER A 28 2.64 7.23 0.86
N PHE A 29 1.51 6.54 0.79
CA PHE A 29 1.31 5.26 1.48
C PHE A 29 0.54 4.30 0.58
N TRP A 30 0.78 3.02 0.80
CA TRP A 30 0.04 1.93 0.18
C TRP A 30 -1.19 1.60 1.02
N VAL A 31 -2.31 1.34 0.34
CA VAL A 31 -3.55 0.81 0.92
C VAL A 31 -3.89 -0.50 0.24
N LEU A 32 -4.18 -1.52 1.04
CA LEU A 32 -4.73 -2.78 0.56
C LEU A 32 -6.25 -2.66 0.44
N VAL A 33 -6.76 -2.86 -0.77
CA VAL A 33 -8.18 -2.68 -1.11
C VAL A 33 -8.76 -3.96 -1.73
N PRO A 34 -10.08 -4.18 -1.61
CA PRO A 34 -10.76 -5.20 -2.39
C PRO A 34 -10.52 -4.99 -3.88
N GLY A 35 -10.21 -6.06 -4.60
CA GLY A 35 -10.35 -6.07 -6.06
C GLY A 35 -11.50 -6.98 -6.47
N SER A 36 -11.18 -8.10 -7.12
CA SER A 36 -12.20 -8.93 -7.77
C SER A 36 -12.69 -10.13 -6.94
N GLY A 37 -11.94 -10.50 -5.90
CA GLY A 37 -12.20 -11.65 -5.04
C GLY A 37 -12.90 -11.36 -3.71
N GLU A 38 -13.02 -12.39 -2.88
CA GLU A 38 -13.60 -12.31 -1.52
C GLU A 38 -12.67 -11.61 -0.52
N GLN A 39 -11.36 -11.67 -0.77
CA GLN A 39 -10.30 -11.05 0.00
C GLN A 39 -9.57 -10.00 -0.88
N PRO A 40 -8.92 -9.00 -0.27
CA PRO A 40 -8.23 -7.97 -1.04
C PRO A 40 -7.05 -8.54 -1.82
N ASP A 41 -6.84 -8.03 -3.03
CA ASP A 41 -5.84 -8.50 -4.00
C ASP A 41 -5.10 -7.33 -4.67
N THR A 42 -5.37 -6.10 -4.23
CA THR A 42 -4.94 -4.88 -4.91
C THR A 42 -4.32 -3.92 -3.92
N LEU A 43 -3.14 -3.40 -4.26
CA LEU A 43 -2.53 -2.26 -3.57
C LEU A 43 -2.75 -0.99 -4.37
N VAL A 44 -3.09 0.10 -3.67
CA VAL A 44 -3.18 1.44 -4.24
C VAL A 44 -2.20 2.35 -3.51
N LEU A 45 -1.28 2.96 -4.25
CA LEU A 45 -0.43 4.02 -3.74
C LEU A 45 -1.23 5.32 -3.74
N MET A 46 -1.25 5.99 -2.61
CA MET A 46 -2.02 7.21 -2.40
C MET A 46 -1.08 8.33 -1.98
N ASP A 47 -1.32 9.53 -2.48
CA ASP A 47 -0.67 10.74 -2.01
C ASP A 47 -1.03 11.01 -0.54
N ALA A 48 -0.01 11.30 0.27
CA ALA A 48 -0.20 11.42 1.71
C ALA A 48 -0.91 12.69 2.14
N ARG A 49 -0.97 13.73 1.30
CA ARG A 49 -1.58 15.02 1.62
C ARG A 49 -3.06 15.06 1.22
N SER A 50 -3.35 14.53 0.04
CA SER A 50 -4.63 14.69 -0.66
C SER A 50 -5.46 13.41 -0.74
N ALA A 51 -4.87 12.24 -0.45
CA ALA A 51 -5.46 10.93 -0.71
C ALA A 51 -5.89 10.74 -2.18
N VAL A 52 -5.17 11.35 -3.12
CA VAL A 52 -5.31 11.05 -4.55
C VAL A 52 -4.59 9.74 -4.86
N PRO A 53 -5.21 8.79 -5.59
CA PRO A 53 -4.54 7.58 -6.05
C PRO A 53 -3.47 7.92 -7.08
N LEU A 54 -2.23 7.50 -6.81
CA LEU A 54 -1.07 7.69 -7.66
C LEU A 54 -0.82 6.45 -8.53
N ARG A 55 -1.09 5.26 -8.00
CA ARG A 55 -0.80 3.99 -8.68
C ARG A 55 -1.65 2.85 -8.16
N LYS A 56 -1.99 1.90 -9.04
CA LYS A 56 -2.60 0.61 -8.68
C LYS A 56 -1.61 -0.53 -9.00
N LEU A 57 -1.54 -1.52 -8.12
CA LEU A 57 -0.80 -2.76 -8.33
C LEU A 57 -1.69 -3.95 -7.97
N GLU A 58 -1.86 -4.85 -8.92
CA GLU A 58 -2.57 -6.11 -8.69
C GLU A 58 -1.57 -7.15 -8.18
N LEU A 59 -1.90 -7.78 -7.04
CA LEU A 59 -1.08 -8.81 -6.43
C LEU A 59 -1.36 -10.16 -7.10
N PRO A 60 -0.37 -11.07 -7.21
CA PRO A 60 -0.57 -12.40 -7.79
C PRO A 60 -1.23 -13.34 -6.76
N GLY A 61 -2.45 -13.01 -6.37
CA GLY A 61 -3.25 -13.72 -5.38
C GLY A 61 -3.98 -12.77 -4.43
N GLN A 62 -4.88 -13.36 -3.64
CA GLN A 62 -5.61 -12.64 -2.62
C GLN A 62 -4.82 -12.68 -1.30
N VAL A 63 -4.87 -11.61 -0.52
CA VAL A 63 -4.17 -11.48 0.76
C VAL A 63 -5.03 -12.06 1.88
N LEU A 64 -4.59 -13.16 2.47
CA LEU A 64 -5.27 -13.78 3.61
C LEU A 64 -5.23 -12.83 4.82
N ASN A 65 -6.39 -12.58 5.41
CA ASN A 65 -6.56 -11.79 6.64
C ASN A 65 -5.94 -10.39 6.58
N SER A 66 -5.78 -9.81 5.39
CA SER A 66 -5.09 -8.53 5.19
C SER A 66 -3.67 -8.46 5.77
N VAL A 67 -2.94 -9.59 5.79
CA VAL A 67 -1.56 -9.66 6.31
C VAL A 67 -0.56 -9.37 5.18
N TRP A 68 0.08 -8.20 5.25
CA TRP A 68 1.09 -7.75 4.29
C TRP A 68 2.06 -6.72 4.92
N GLU A 69 3.24 -6.60 4.33
CA GLU A 69 4.29 -5.65 4.72
C GLU A 69 5.09 -5.18 3.52
N THR A 70 5.57 -3.94 3.57
CA THR A 70 6.50 -3.38 2.57
C THR A 70 7.93 -3.46 3.08
N SER A 71 8.89 -3.73 2.19
CA SER A 71 10.31 -3.69 2.57
C SER A 71 10.74 -2.25 2.93
N PRO A 72 11.75 -2.08 3.80
CA PRO A 72 12.24 -0.75 4.18
C PRO A 72 12.77 0.10 3.01
N ASP A 73 13.32 -0.55 1.99
CA ASP A 73 13.77 0.11 0.75
C ASP A 73 12.62 0.42 -0.22
N GLY A 74 11.38 0.08 0.13
CA GLY A 74 10.18 0.31 -0.69
C GLY A 74 10.09 -0.55 -1.95
N ARG A 75 11.03 -1.46 -2.18
CA ARG A 75 11.13 -2.23 -3.41
C ARG A 75 10.23 -3.46 -3.44
N TRP A 76 9.84 -3.98 -2.29
CA TRP A 76 9.10 -5.23 -2.18
C TRP A 76 7.85 -5.08 -1.34
N VAL A 77 6.87 -5.92 -1.64
CA VAL A 77 5.77 -6.23 -0.74
C VAL A 77 5.73 -7.72 -0.49
N ALA A 78 5.63 -8.10 0.78
CA ALA A 78 5.40 -9.46 1.22
C ALA A 78 3.98 -9.59 1.76
N PHE A 79 3.29 -10.69 1.46
CA PHE A 79 1.93 -10.92 1.97
C PHE A 79 1.62 -12.41 2.09
N TRP A 80 0.70 -12.75 2.99
CA TRP A 80 0.20 -14.12 3.11
C TRP A 80 -0.82 -14.39 2.01
N ARG A 81 -0.49 -15.25 1.05
CA ARG A 81 -1.38 -15.54 -0.08
C ARG A 81 -2.45 -16.56 0.32
N LEU A 82 -3.70 -16.27 0.00
CA LEU A 82 -4.85 -17.13 0.34
C LEU A 82 -4.82 -18.47 -0.39
N GLN A 83 -4.45 -18.47 -1.67
CA GLN A 83 -4.60 -19.61 -2.58
C GLN A 83 -3.82 -20.85 -2.12
N ASP A 84 -2.66 -20.64 -1.52
CA ASP A 84 -1.70 -21.68 -1.16
C ASP A 84 -1.05 -21.45 0.21
N GLN A 85 -1.56 -20.49 0.97
CA GLN A 85 -1.26 -20.25 2.38
C GLN A 85 0.24 -20.13 2.69
N HIS A 86 0.98 -19.42 1.85
CA HIS A 86 2.36 -19.05 2.13
C HIS A 86 2.62 -17.57 1.94
N VAL A 87 3.75 -17.11 2.48
CA VAL A 87 4.23 -15.75 2.23
C VAL A 87 4.87 -15.68 0.86
N VAL A 88 4.37 -14.79 0.02
CA VAL A 88 5.00 -14.41 -1.25
C VAL A 88 5.55 -13.00 -1.15
N ALA A 89 6.66 -12.73 -1.85
CA ALA A 89 7.21 -11.38 -2.01
C ALA A 89 7.24 -11.02 -3.49
N VAL A 90 6.75 -9.83 -3.82
CA VAL A 90 6.73 -9.31 -5.20
C VAL A 90 7.30 -7.90 -5.23
N GLU A 91 7.86 -7.55 -6.38
CA GLU A 91 8.47 -6.24 -6.57
C GLU A 91 7.38 -5.17 -6.73
N LEU A 92 7.48 -4.12 -5.93
CA LEU A 92 6.75 -2.86 -6.12
C LEU A 92 7.50 -2.09 -7.22
N ALA A 93 7.40 -2.53 -8.49
CA ALA A 93 8.18 -1.96 -9.59
C ALA A 93 8.18 -0.43 -9.56
N GLU A 94 9.29 0.26 -9.80
CA GLU A 94 9.27 1.74 -9.79
C GLU A 94 8.38 2.29 -10.91
N SER A 95 7.80 3.47 -10.70
CA SER A 95 7.22 4.27 -11.78
C SER A 95 8.32 4.50 -12.81
N THR A 96 8.28 3.82 -13.95
CA THR A 96 9.05 4.27 -15.10
C THR A 96 8.49 5.62 -15.49
N SER A 97 9.17 6.70 -15.08
CA SER A 97 9.03 7.99 -15.74
C SER A 97 9.54 7.81 -17.17
N GLY A 98 8.64 7.41 -18.07
CA GLY A 98 8.87 7.37 -19.50
C GLY A 98 9.06 8.78 -20.02
N ALA A 99 10.13 8.94 -20.79
CA ALA A 99 10.66 10.17 -21.40
C ALA A 99 9.65 10.95 -22.26
#